data_AF-A0AAU1AP84-F1
#
_entry.id   AF-A0AAU1AP84-F1
#
_cell.length_a   1.000
_cell.length_b   1.000
_cell.length_c   1.000
_cell.angle_alpha   90.00
_cell.angle_beta   90.00
_cell.angle_gamma   90.00
#
_symmetry.space_group_name_H-M   'P 1'
#
loop_
_entity.id
_entity.type
_entity.pdbx_description
1 polymer ?
#
loop_
_entity_poly.entity_id
_entity_poly.type
_entity_poly.pdbx_seq_one_letter_code
_entity_poly.pdbx_strand_id
1 'polypeptide(L)'
;MARVRPAFVLHHHRKPRPHFDLRLEEDGVLRSWAVPRGLPDSPSDNRLAIAVPDHHLDHLTYEDADKSIADIGTWEEHDRTDRRMLFTLHGRTDRRRYALIRTGEGWLLHLTKEQPPG
;
A
#
# COMPACT_ATOMS: atom_id res chain seq x y z
N MET A 1 13.23 17.61 15.70
CA MET A 1 12.06 17.77 14.82
C MET A 1 11.56 16.38 14.49
N ALA A 2 10.29 16.05 14.77
CA ALA A 2 9.74 14.76 14.37
C ALA A 2 9.76 14.70 12.83
N ARG A 3 10.38 13.67 12.26
CA ARG A 3 10.36 13.45 10.81
C ARG A 3 8.90 13.24 10.41
N VAL A 4 8.37 14.10 9.53
CA VAL A 4 7.02 13.91 8.99
C VAL A 4 7.05 12.61 8.20
N ARG A 5 6.24 11.63 8.61
CA ARG A 5 6.10 10.39 7.85
C ARG A 5 5.24 10.68 6.61
N PRO A 6 5.62 10.19 5.41
CA PRO A 6 4.81 10.34 4.20
C PRO A 6 3.46 9.66 4.33
N ALA A 7 2.44 10.15 3.61
CA ALA A 7 1.09 9.61 3.67
C ALA A 7 0.93 8.32 2.85
N PHE A 8 -0.04 7.50 3.22
CA PHE A 8 -0.56 6.44 2.35
C PHE A 8 -2.08 6.48 2.32
N VAL A 9 -2.66 5.93 1.27
CA VAL A 9 -4.09 5.64 1.20
C VAL A 9 -4.31 4.28 0.57
N LEU A 10 -5.29 3.55 1.10
CA LEU A 10 -5.84 2.34 0.53
C LEU A 10 -7.26 2.65 0.07
N HIS A 11 -7.47 2.70 -1.25
CA HIS A 11 -8.83 2.82 -1.78
C HIS A 11 -9.45 1.44 -1.99
N HIS A 12 -10.74 1.31 -1.71
CA HIS A 12 -11.57 0.21 -2.22
C HIS A 12 -12.26 0.71 -3.49
N HIS A 13 -11.93 0.08 -4.62
CA HIS A 13 -12.45 0.44 -5.93
C HIS A 13 -13.35 -0.69 -6.44
N ARG A 14 -14.64 -0.39 -6.65
CA ARG A 14 -15.70 -1.37 -6.93
C ARG A 14 -15.82 -1.74 -8.41
N LYS A 15 -15.21 -0.98 -9.33
CA LYS A 15 -15.30 -1.20 -10.78
C LYS A 15 -13.93 -1.17 -11.48
N PRO A 16 -13.76 -1.87 -12.61
CA PRO A 16 -14.72 -2.81 -13.23
C PRO A 16 -14.84 -4.13 -12.47
N ARG A 17 -13.83 -4.49 -11.67
CA ARG A 17 -13.88 -5.58 -10.68
C ARG A 17 -13.46 -5.02 -9.33
N PRO A 18 -14.07 -5.45 -8.21
CA PRO A 18 -13.62 -5.05 -6.88
C PRO A 18 -12.12 -5.33 -6.68
N HIS A 19 -11.38 -4.29 -6.30
CA HIS A 19 -9.97 -4.38 -5.92
C HIS A 19 -9.63 -3.25 -4.94
N PHE A 20 -8.41 -3.29 -4.42
CA PHE A 20 -7.88 -2.21 -3.61
C PHE A 20 -6.75 -1.50 -4.33
N ASP A 21 -6.64 -0.19 -4.22
CA ASP A 21 -5.47 0.56 -4.68
C ASP A 21 -4.64 0.96 -3.47
N LEU A 22 -3.44 0.37 -3.32
CA LEU A 22 -2.45 0.82 -2.36
C LEU A 22 -1.64 1.96 -2.98
N ARG A 23 -1.55 3.09 -2.28
CA ARG A 23 -0.88 4.30 -2.75
C ARG A 23 0.04 4.84 -1.67
N LEU A 24 1.31 5.01 -1.99
CA LEU A 24 2.34 5.50 -1.07
C LEU A 24 2.86 6.85 -1.58
N GLU A 25 2.81 7.89 -0.74
CA GLU A 25 3.42 9.18 -1.06
C GLU A 25 4.94 9.04 -1.09
N GLU A 26 5.54 9.40 -2.23
CA GLU A 26 6.99 9.40 -2.45
C GLU A 26 7.32 10.41 -3.56
N ASP A 27 8.35 11.23 -3.33
CA ASP A 27 8.89 12.18 -4.32
C ASP A 27 7.82 13.08 -4.99
N GLY A 28 6.80 13.49 -4.22
CA GLY A 28 5.74 14.39 -4.67
C GLY A 28 4.61 13.73 -5.47
N VAL A 29 4.59 12.39 -5.55
CA VAL A 29 3.53 11.61 -6.21
C VAL A 29 3.05 10.46 -5.32
N LEU A 30 1.97 9.80 -5.73
CA LEU A 30 1.48 8.57 -5.14
C LEU A 30 1.89 7.36 -6.00
N ARG A 31 2.95 6.67 -5.57
CA ARG A 31 3.33 5.37 -6.13
C ARG A 31 2.21 4.38 -5.87
N SER A 32 1.68 3.78 -6.93
CA SER A 32 0.36 3.13 -6.87
C SER A 32 0.39 1.69 -7.37
N TRP A 33 -0.30 0.81 -6.64
CA TRP A 33 -0.52 -0.58 -7.01
C TRP A 33 -1.97 -0.99 -6.83
N ALA A 34 -2.56 -1.61 -7.85
CA ALA A 34 -3.81 -2.32 -7.72
C ALA A 34 -3.58 -3.70 -7.10
N VAL A 35 -4.33 -4.04 -6.07
CA VAL A 35 -4.25 -5.28 -5.29
C VAL A 35 -5.60 -6.00 -5.37
N PRO A 36 -5.81 -6.89 -6.36
CA PRO A 36 -7.14 -7.45 -6.67
C PRO A 36 -7.81 -8.19 -5.51
N ARG A 37 -7.01 -8.77 -4.61
CA ARG A 37 -7.51 -9.52 -3.45
C ARG A 37 -7.25 -8.78 -2.12
N GLY A 38 -7.01 -7.47 -2.16
CA GLY A 38 -6.70 -6.67 -0.97
C GLY A 38 -5.33 -6.98 -0.35
N LEU A 39 -4.97 -6.21 0.67
CA LEU A 39 -3.74 -6.43 1.42
C LEU A 39 -3.79 -7.81 2.11
N PRO A 40 -2.67 -8.56 2.17
CA PRO A 40 -2.64 -9.84 2.87
C PRO A 40 -2.91 -9.64 4.37
N ASP A 41 -3.79 -10.47 4.92
CA ASP A 41 -4.17 -10.49 6.34
C ASP A 41 -3.43 -11.57 7.14
N SER A 42 -2.79 -12.52 6.46
CA SER A 42 -1.97 -13.59 7.03
C SER A 42 -0.55 -13.60 6.43
N PRO A 43 0.50 -13.91 7.21
CA PRO A 43 1.86 -14.09 6.70
C PRO A 43 2.04 -15.39 5.89
N SER A 44 1.01 -16.24 5.77
CA SER A 44 1.00 -17.35 4.81
C SER A 44 0.68 -16.88 3.38
N ASP A 45 0.18 -15.67 3.23
CA ASP A 45 -0.43 -15.21 1.99
C ASP A 45 0.50 -14.29 1.22
N ASN A 46 0.47 -14.45 -0.11
CA ASN A 46 1.02 -13.49 -1.06
C ASN A 46 -0.11 -12.98 -1.93
N ARG A 47 -0.21 -11.66 -2.10
CA ARG A 47 -1.24 -11.01 -2.91
C ARG A 47 -0.56 -10.38 -4.12
N LEU A 48 -1.11 -10.61 -5.31
CA LEU A 48 -0.66 -9.91 -6.52
C LEU A 48 -0.83 -8.39 -6.32
N ALA A 49 0.22 -7.64 -6.61
CA ALA A 49 0.22 -6.19 -6.67
C ALA A 49 0.62 -5.77 -8.09
N ILE A 50 -0.26 -5.04 -8.76
CA ILE A 50 -0.07 -4.62 -10.15
C ILE A 50 0.30 -3.15 -10.10
N ALA A 51 1.52 -2.80 -10.51
CA ALA A 51 1.92 -1.40 -10.62
C ALA A 51 1.03 -0.68 -11.63
N VAL A 52 0.51 0.47 -11.23
CA VAL A 52 -0.28 1.37 -12.09
C VAL A 52 0.42 2.73 -12.15
N PRO A 53 0.07 3.62 -13.11
CA PRO A 53 0.66 4.94 -13.16
C PRO A 53 0.57 5.69 -11.82
N ASP A 54 1.55 6.54 -11.55
CA ASP A 54 1.54 7.40 -10.37
C ASP A 54 0.32 8.32 -10.38
N HIS A 55 -0.13 8.71 -9.19
CA HIS A 55 -1.23 9.66 -9.03
C HIS A 55 -0.75 10.93 -8.32
N HIS A 56 -1.46 12.04 -8.53
CA HIS A 56 -1.20 13.29 -7.81
C HIS A 56 -1.57 13.16 -6.33
N LEU A 57 -0.99 14.01 -5.47
CA LEU A 57 -1.23 13.95 -4.02
C LEU A 57 -2.68 14.25 -3.61
N ASP A 58 -3.43 14.97 -4.45
CA ASP A 58 -4.85 15.24 -4.24
C ASP A 58 -5.70 13.96 -4.19
N HIS A 59 -5.22 12.86 -4.78
CA HIS A 59 -5.86 11.55 -4.70
C HIS A 59 -5.80 10.92 -3.31
N LEU A 60 -5.03 11.45 -2.35
CA LEU A 60 -5.02 10.92 -0.98
C LEU A 60 -6.41 10.94 -0.33
N THR A 61 -7.23 11.93 -0.69
CA THR A 61 -8.57 12.14 -0.12
C THR A 61 -9.67 12.00 -1.16
N TYR A 62 -9.37 11.47 -2.34
CA TYR A 62 -10.34 11.35 -3.42
C TYR A 62 -11.31 10.18 -3.18
N GLU A 63 -12.60 10.45 -3.31
CA GLU A 63 -13.66 9.44 -3.30
C GLU A 63 -14.69 9.75 -4.40
N ASP A 64 -15.31 8.72 -4.93
CA ASP A 64 -16.44 8.82 -5.86
C ASP A 64 -17.46 7.70 -5.61
N ALA A 65 -18.45 7.57 -6.51
CA ALA A 65 -19.51 6.56 -6.37
C ALA A 65 -19.00 5.12 -6.34
N ASP A 66 -17.84 4.82 -6.94
CA ASP A 66 -17.25 3.48 -7.05
C ASP A 66 -15.93 3.33 -6.28
N LYS A 67 -15.33 4.43 -5.81
CA LYS A 67 -14.06 4.44 -5.08
C LYS A 67 -14.21 5.13 -3.72
N SER A 68 -13.86 4.42 -2.67
CA SER A 68 -13.90 4.95 -1.29
C SER A 68 -12.59 4.66 -0.55
N ILE A 69 -12.28 5.43 0.48
CA ILE A 69 -11.09 5.21 1.32
C ILE A 69 -11.36 4.06 2.29
N ALA A 70 -10.66 2.94 2.08
CA ALA A 70 -10.71 1.79 2.98
C ALA A 70 -9.81 2.00 4.21
N ASP A 71 -8.63 2.59 4.01
CA ASP A 71 -7.72 2.99 5.08
C ASP A 71 -6.82 4.14 4.62
N ILE A 72 -6.31 4.93 5.55
CA ILE A 72 -5.45 6.08 5.28
C ILE A 72 -4.60 6.38 6.51
N GLY A 73 -3.38 6.85 6.30
CA GLY A 73 -2.51 7.23 7.39
C GLY A 73 -1.12 7.58 6.88
N THR A 74 -0.10 7.12 7.60
CA THR A 74 1.29 7.33 7.20
C THR A 74 2.01 6.02 6.95
N TRP A 75 3.11 6.05 6.21
CA TRP A 75 3.94 4.88 6.01
C TRP A 75 5.40 5.15 6.36
N GLU A 76 6.13 4.08 6.67
CA GLU A 76 7.53 4.11 7.05
C GLU A 76 8.29 3.02 6.28
N GLU A 77 9.26 3.43 5.48
CA GLU A 77 10.21 2.52 4.84
C GLU A 77 11.26 2.03 5.84
N HIS A 78 11.53 0.73 5.83
CA HIS A 78 12.57 0.09 6.65
C HIS A 78 13.79 -0.35 5.83
N ASP A 79 13.56 -0.80 4.59
CA ASP A 79 14.60 -1.35 3.72
C ASP A 79 14.11 -1.37 2.26
N ARG A 80 14.99 -1.07 1.31
CA ARG A 80 14.69 -1.11 -0.13
C ARG A 80 15.88 -1.65 -0.92
N THR A 81 15.58 -2.56 -1.83
CA THR A 81 16.48 -3.13 -2.84
C THR A 81 15.75 -3.19 -4.18
N ASP A 82 16.46 -3.54 -5.26
CA ASP A 82 15.85 -3.72 -6.60
C ASP A 82 14.75 -4.80 -6.64
N ARG A 83 14.73 -5.70 -5.64
CA ARG A 83 13.79 -6.84 -5.57
C ARG A 83 12.74 -6.71 -4.48
N ARG A 84 12.93 -5.83 -3.49
CA ARG A 84 12.06 -5.77 -2.32
C ARG A 84 12.06 -4.40 -1.70
N MET A 85 10.88 -3.94 -1.30
CA MET A 85 10.67 -2.84 -0.37
C MET A 85 9.96 -3.37 0.88
N LEU A 86 10.54 -3.12 2.05
CA LEU A 86 9.99 -3.44 3.37
C LEU A 86 9.47 -2.16 4.00
N PHE A 87 8.20 -2.14 4.39
CA PHE A 87 7.57 -0.93 4.93
C PHE A 87 6.48 -1.26 5.94
N THR A 88 6.14 -0.28 6.77
CA THR A 88 5.00 -0.34 7.68
C THR A 88 3.95 0.68 7.26
N LEU A 89 2.69 0.23 7.16
CA LEU A 89 1.53 1.11 7.09
C LEU A 89 1.05 1.38 8.52
N HIS A 90 0.85 2.66 8.83
CA HIS A 90 0.27 3.13 10.07
C HIS A 90 -1.14 3.62 9.76
N GLY A 91 -2.08 2.67 9.69
CA GLY A 91 -3.46 2.94 9.35
C GLY A 91 -4.25 3.54 10.50
N ARG A 92 -5.56 3.70 10.29
CA ARG A 92 -6.47 4.27 11.30
C ARG A 92 -6.57 3.42 12.57
N THR A 93 -6.51 2.10 12.43
CA THR A 93 -6.81 1.15 13.51
C THR A 93 -5.62 0.30 13.91
N ASP A 94 -4.74 -0.06 12.96
CA ASP A 94 -3.58 -0.90 13.23
C ASP A 94 -2.34 -0.48 12.46
N ARG A 95 -1.21 -1.08 12.85
CA ARG A 95 0.08 -0.94 12.18
C ARG A 95 0.48 -2.28 11.62
N ARG A 96 0.75 -2.35 10.32
CA ARG A 96 1.14 -3.61 9.67
C ARG A 96 2.37 -3.44 8.81
N ARG A 97 3.32 -4.37 8.95
CA ARG A 97 4.54 -4.44 8.15
C ARG A 97 4.36 -5.40 6.98
N TYR A 98 4.72 -4.91 5.79
CA TYR A 98 4.62 -5.62 4.54
C TYR A 98 5.95 -5.61 3.80
N ALA A 99 6.13 -6.61 2.94
CA ALA A 99 7.13 -6.60 1.89
C ALA A 99 6.43 -6.53 0.52
N LEU A 100 6.80 -5.55 -0.29
CA LEU A 100 6.48 -5.51 -1.71
C LEU A 100 7.67 -6.08 -2.48
N ILE A 101 7.47 -7.23 -3.13
CA ILE A 101 8.51 -8.06 -3.73
C ILE A 101 8.34 -8.02 -5.24
N ARG A 102 9.38 -7.60 -5.96
CA ARG A 102 9.43 -7.64 -7.42
C ARG A 102 9.78 -9.06 -7.87
N THR A 103 8.95 -9.61 -8.74
CA THR A 103 9.18 -10.90 -9.40
C THR A 103 9.46 -10.66 -10.89
N GLY A 104 9.78 -11.73 -11.63
CA GLY A 104 9.89 -11.65 -13.09
C GLY A 104 8.55 -11.33 -13.79
N GLU A 105 7.43 -11.53 -13.10
CA GLU A 105 6.07 -11.40 -13.66
C GLU A 105 5.29 -10.20 -13.10
N GLY A 106 5.86 -9.43 -12.17
CA GLY A 106 5.18 -8.29 -11.55
C GLY A 106 5.60 -8.07 -10.10
N TRP A 107 4.64 -7.78 -9.23
CA TRP A 107 4.88 -7.59 -7.80
C TRP A 107 3.98 -8.47 -6.94
N LEU A 108 4.51 -8.89 -5.81
CA LEU A 108 3.77 -9.56 -4.74
C LEU A 108 3.82 -8.70 -3.49
N LEU A 109 2.69 -8.55 -2.82
CA LEU A 109 2.59 -7.99 -1.49
C LEU A 109 2.47 -9.12 -0.48
N HIS A 110 3.30 -9.08 0.56
CA HIS A 110 3.41 -10.08 1.59
C HIS A 110 3.31 -9.44 2.98
N LEU A 111 2.50 -9.98 3.87
CA LEU A 111 2.46 -9.57 5.29
C LEU A 111 3.63 -10.25 6.01
N THR A 112 4.51 -9.50 6.68
CA THR A 112 5.66 -10.12 7.34
C THR A 112 5.26 -10.88 8.60
N LYS A 113 6.01 -11.93 8.97
CA LYS A 113 5.79 -12.60 10.27
C LYS A 113 6.11 -11.70 11.45
N GLU A 114 7.22 -10.95 11.35
CA GLU A 114 7.59 -9.94 12.33
C GLU A 114 6.80 -8.66 12.04
N GLN A 115 5.89 -8.32 12.95
CA GLN A 115 5.06 -7.13 12.90
C GLN A 115 5.63 -6.04 13.82
N PRO A 116 5.33 -4.74 13.57
CA PRO A 116 5.73 -3.69 14.49
C PRO A 116 5.08 -3.93 15.87
N PRO A 117 5.69 -3.46 16.97
CA PRO A 117 5.06 -3.51 18.28
C PRO A 117 3.74 -2.70 18.25
N GLY A 118 2.75 -3.22 18.97
CA GLY A 118 1.44 -2.59 19.18
C GLY A 118 1.55 -1.22 19.85
#